data_AF-A0A959DDW6-F1
#
_entry.id   AF-A0A959DDW6-F1
#
_cell.length_a   1.000
_cell.length_b   1.000
_cell.length_c   1.000
_cell.angle_alpha   90.00
_cell.angle_beta   90.00
_cell.angle_gamma   90.00
#
_symmetry.space_group_name_H-M   'P 1'
#
loop_
_entity.id
_entity.type
_entity.pdbx_description
1 polymer ?
#
loop_
_entity_poly.entity_id
_entity_poly.type
_entity_poly.pdbx_seq_one_letter_code
_entity_poly.pdbx_strand_id
1 'polypeptide(L)' 'WEGQAVIQFSLEKGERQYVDLALRAGHPELASKKVGNYIYRLEKVSPYPQDGKEAQPEEYIVELVVEGI' A
#
# COMPACT_ATOMS: atom_id res chain seq x y z
N TRP A 1 12.40 13.48 1.84
CA TRP A 1 11.54 12.36 2.24
C TRP A 1 10.15 12.92 2.49
N GLU A 2 9.54 13.51 1.47
CA GLU A 2 8.24 14.20 1.56
C GLU A 2 7.28 13.48 0.59
N GLY A 3 6.03 13.24 0.99
CA GLY A 3 4.99 12.72 0.10
C GLY A 3 4.94 11.20 -0.13
N GLN A 4 5.53 10.37 0.75
CA GLN A 4 5.46 8.90 0.64
C GLN A 4 5.05 8.21 1.95
N ALA A 5 4.16 7.23 1.85
CA ALA A 5 3.87 6.24 2.89
C ALA A 5 4.05 4.82 2.34
N VAL A 6 4.33 3.85 3.20
CA VAL A 6 4.45 2.43 2.81
C VAL A 6 3.58 1.60 3.74
N ILE A 7 2.68 0.83 3.15
CA ILE A 7 1.87 -0.15 3.86
C ILE A 7 2.55 -1.51 3.68
N GLN A 8 3.09 -2.04 4.77
CA GLN A 8 3.68 -3.37 4.81
C GLN A 8 2.72 -4.33 5.51
N PHE A 9 2.45 -5.47 4.89
CA PHE A 9 1.71 -6.57 5.52
C PHE A 9 2.44 -7.89 5.31
N SER A 10 2.26 -8.80 6.27
CA SER A 10 2.82 -10.15 6.17
C SER A 10 1.75 -11.15 5.77
N LEU A 11 2.07 -11.99 4.80
CA LEU A 11 1.29 -13.17 4.44
C LEU A 11 1.88 -14.38 5.15
N GLU A 12 1.05 -15.16 5.82
CA GLU A 12 1.47 -16.37 6.51
C GLU A 12 0.89 -17.60 5.80
N LYS A 13 1.73 -18.30 5.04
CA LYS A 13 1.49 -19.65 4.55
C LYS A 13 2.83 -20.37 4.41
N GLY A 14 3.34 -20.90 5.53
CA GLY A 14 4.69 -21.45 5.59
C GLY A 14 5.71 -20.36 5.98
N GLU A 15 6.65 -20.04 5.09
CA GLU A 15 7.57 -18.92 5.32
C GLU A 15 6.85 -17.58 5.26
N ARG A 16 7.20 -16.68 6.19
CA ARG A 16 6.59 -15.34 6.29
C ARG A 16 7.07 -14.49 5.12
N GLN A 17 6.13 -14.08 4.26
CA GLN A 17 6.40 -13.17 3.16
C GLN A 17 5.88 -11.78 3.49
N TYR A 18 6.66 -10.76 3.19
CA TYR A 18 6.26 -9.37 3.34
C TYR A 18 5.90 -8.77 1.99
N VAL A 19 4.79 -8.05 1.96
CA VAL A 19 4.32 -7.32 0.79
C VAL A 19 4.25 -5.85 1.17
N ASP A 20 5.04 -5.06 0.44
CA ASP A 20 5.09 -3.61 0.59
C ASP A 20 4.30 -2.98 -0.58
N LEU A 21 3.34 -2.12 -0.23
CA LEU A 21 2.61 -1.27 -1.17
C LEU A 21 2.97 0.18 -0.87
N ALA A 22 3.47 0.89 -1.88
CA ALA A 22 3.94 2.26 -1.72
C ALA A 22 2.84 3.24 -2.13
N LEU A 23 2.58 4.23 -1.27
CA LEU A 23 1.71 5.35 -1.53
C LEU A 23 2.60 6.56 -1.78
N ARG A 24 2.59 7.10 -2.99
CA ARG A 24 3.41 8.26 -3.36
C ARG A 24 2.59 9.26 -4.13
N ALA A 25 2.75 10.53 -3.77
CA ALA A 25 2.12 11.64 -4.48
C ALA A 25 2.37 11.55 -5.99
N GLY A 26 1.29 11.62 -6.78
CA GLY A 26 1.35 11.53 -8.25
C GLY A 26 1.59 10.12 -8.82
N HIS A 27 1.75 9.09 -7.98
CA HIS A 27 2.06 7.72 -8.38
C HIS A 27 1.15 6.65 -7.72
N PRO A 28 -0.18 6.71 -7.93
CA PRO A 28 -1.13 5.76 -7.36
C PRO A 28 -0.92 4.32 -7.83
N GLU A 29 -0.30 4.11 -8.99
CA GLU A 29 0.03 2.79 -9.53
C GLU A 29 0.98 1.98 -8.64
N LEU A 30 1.79 2.66 -7.82
CA LEU A 30 2.71 2.01 -6.87
C LEU A 30 2.00 1.40 -5.66
N ALA A 31 0.70 1.71 -5.48
CA ALA A 31 -0.15 1.16 -4.45
C ALA A 31 -0.66 -0.25 -4.80
N SER A 32 -0.09 -0.89 -5.82
CA SER A 32 -0.39 -2.26 -6.21
C SER A 32 0.88 -3.09 -6.43
N LYS A 33 0.80 -4.38 -6.09
CA LYS A 33 1.90 -5.33 -6.28
C LYS A 33 1.34 -6.73 -6.58
N LYS A 34 1.92 -7.39 -7.58
CA LYS A 34 1.65 -8.80 -7.88
C LYS A 34 2.60 -9.69 -7.09
N VAL A 35 2.05 -10.67 -6.38
CA VAL A 35 2.83 -11.71 -5.66
C VAL A 35 2.21 -13.07 -5.98
N GLY A 36 2.96 -13.91 -6.69
CA GLY A 36 2.44 -15.17 -7.23
C GLY A 36 1.27 -14.93 -8.19
N ASN A 37 0.14 -15.59 -7.91
CA ASN A 37 -1.10 -15.49 -8.70
C ASN A 37 -2.09 -14.47 -8.13
N TYR A 38 -1.64 -13.59 -7.23
CA TYR A 38 -2.49 -12.57 -6.62
C TYR A 38 -1.97 -11.17 -6.93
N ILE A 39 -2.91 -10.25 -7.13
CA ILE A 39 -2.66 -8.82 -7.20
C ILE A 39 -3.19 -8.19 -5.92
N TYR A 40 -2.31 -7.53 -5.18
CA TYR A 40 -2.65 -6.74 -4.00
C TYR A 40 -2.73 -5.29 -4.42
N ARG A 41 -3.78 -4.57 -4.05
CA ARG A 41 -3.99 -3.17 -4.43
C ARG A 41 -4.67 -2.42 -3.29
N LEU A 42 -4.18 -1.23 -2.96
CA LEU A 42 -4.89 -0.30 -2.08
C LEU A 42 -5.89 0.49 -2.93
N GLU A 43 -7.18 0.22 -2.75
CA GLU A 43 -8.25 0.82 -3.57
C GLU A 43 -8.74 2.15 -3.00
N LYS A 44 -8.88 2.24 -1.67
CA LYS A 44 -9.18 3.49 -0.98
C LYS A 44 -8.06 3.80 -0.02
N VAL A 45 -7.60 5.04 -0.02
CA VAL A 45 -6.55 5.54 0.86
C VAL A 45 -6.91 6.98 1.22
N SER A 46 -7.10 7.26 2.50
CA SER A 46 -7.46 8.59 2.98
C SER A 46 -6.77 8.89 4.31
N PRO A 47 -5.98 9.98 4.43
CA PRO A 47 -5.57 10.85 3.33
C PRO A 47 -4.61 10.12 2.37
N TYR A 48 -4.61 10.48 1.08
CA TYR A 48 -3.55 10.06 0.17
C TYR A 48 -2.33 10.98 0.38
N PRO A 49 -1.08 10.45 0.39
CA PRO A 49 0.11 11.30 0.55
C PRO A 49 0.18 12.41 -0.50
N GLN A 50 0.50 13.63 -0.07
CA GLN A 50 0.68 14.79 -0.94
C GLN A 50 2.02 15.46 -0.62
N ASP A 51 2.67 16.04 -1.63
CA ASP A 51 3.94 16.75 -1.43
C ASP A 51 3.76 17.91 -0.43
N GLY A 52 4.70 18.04 0.50
CA GLY A 52 4.66 19.07 1.55
C GLY A 52 3.55 18.90 2.58
N LYS A 53 2.80 17.79 2.56
CA LYS A 53 1.85 17.43 3.63
C LYS A 53 2.31 16.17 4.34
N GLU A 54 2.39 16.28 5.67
CA GLU A 54 2.59 15.14 6.54
C GLU A 54 1.23 14.64 7.04
N ALA A 55 1.09 13.33 7.11
CA ALA A 55 0.00 12.65 7.78
C ALA A 55 0.61 11.54 8.64
N GLN A 56 0.13 11.39 9.86
CA GLN A 56 0.57 10.36 10.78
C GLN A 56 0.03 8.99 10.36
N PRO A 57 0.75 7.88 10.59
CA PRO A 57 0.29 6.54 10.25
C PRO A 57 -1.13 6.20 10.72
N GLU A 58 -1.50 6.64 11.93
CA GLU A 58 -2.82 6.45 12.53
C GLU A 58 -3.96 7.20 11.83
N GLU A 59 -3.66 8.21 11.00
CA GLU A 59 -4.65 8.96 10.24
C GLU A 59 -5.06 8.24 8.93
N TYR A 60 -4.29 7.24 8.50
CA TYR A 60 -4.55 6.53 7.26
C TYR A 60 -5.67 5.50 7.42
N ILE A 61 -6.74 5.69 6.66
CA ILE A 61 -7.75 4.68 6.39
C ILE A 61 -7.47 4.09 5.02
N VAL A 62 -7.22 2.78 4.97
CA VAL A 62 -6.92 2.07 3.72
C VAL A 62 -7.83 0.87 3.50
N GLU A 63 -8.17 0.61 2.24
CA GLU A 63 -8.91 -0.57 1.78
C GLU A 63 -8.01 -1.41 0.88
N LEU A 64 -7.60 -2.58 1.37
CA LEU A 64 -6.80 -3.54 0.62
C LEU A 64 -7.71 -4.49 -0.14
N VAL A 65 -7.56 -4.52 -1.46
CA VAL A 65 -8.19 -5.47 -2.37
C VAL A 65 -7.15 -6.51 -2.80
N VAL A 66 -7.58 -7.78 -2.80
CA VAL A 66 -6.76 -8.91 -3.25
C VAL A 66 -7.52 -9.65 -4.35
N GLU A 67 -6.93 -9.69 -5.55
CA GLU A 67 -7.54 -10.30 -6.74
C GLU A 67 -6.73 -11.53 -7.16
N GLY A 68 -7.39 -12.66 -7.37
CA GLY A 68 -6.77 -13.87 -7.93
C GLY A 68 -6.80 -13.85 -9.45
N ILE A 69 -5.72 -14.31 -10.08
CA ILE A 69 -5.56 -14.47 -11.53
C ILE A 69 -5.81 -15.92 -11.92
#